data_AF-A0A2T4BKH7-F1
#
_entry.id   AF-A0A2T4BKH7-F1
#
_cell.length_a   1.000
_cell.length_b   1.000
_cell.length_c   1.000
_cell.angle_alpha   90.00
_cell.angle_beta   90.00
_cell.angle_gamma   90.00
#
_symmetry.space_group_name_H-M   'P 1'
#
loop_
_entity.id
_entity.type
_entity.pdbx_description
1 polymer ?
#
loop_
_entity_poly.entity_id
_entity_poly.type
_entity_poly.pdbx_seq_one_letter_code
_entity_poly.pdbx_strand_id
1 'polypeptide(L)'
;MSNPNPSILGSENYGLIDFLRVWAYGHVGIRSVRGKKLSAPGLHRVLKQATSGVERVYYHDLRGDGCDMQGLDWDSMNTTRHAARRIRRLTYKNYVNRTGSDIHVKAQLPSTDNFFRFRRMDVRRDISLAHFQLRSVLACPTRTHAYYPSSQGINVMNSSTRKTSLAMNLRAFAGMTAPAVSTLDAGCGVLMAGTFNGDYFLQSLGTQDKKAYSEGQISNDISGITNHIKIYKPRRSGSPVAAIASNDQGFRLLDLQTEKFTAKFTYPFALNCSAMSPDGRLRVVVGDDLNVLITNAETGEILQQLGGHRDYGFACDWSDNGHTVATGFQDRTVKIWDARYWRNANGVSTPIATISTEMAGVRNLRFSPSGSGRPVLAAAEEADFINLIDAQTFATKQTIDVFGEIGGVAFTNDGQDLNVLCCDAHRGGLLQFERCSFGVDEPLSGGRQRFLNGDRGSSNQWDFVKRRRPPMYMDGPGVF
;
A
#
# COMPACT_ATOMS: atom_id res chain seq x y z
N MET A 1 23.86 3.35 -13.36
CA MET A 1 22.96 4.09 -12.45
C MET A 1 21.72 4.52 -13.23
N SER A 2 20.80 3.59 -13.33
CA SER A 2 19.35 3.71 -13.54
C SER A 2 18.88 2.31 -13.11
N ASN A 3 17.73 2.17 -12.45
CA ASN A 3 17.14 0.85 -12.31
C ASN A 3 16.57 0.52 -13.68
N PRO A 4 17.22 -0.30 -14.52
CA PRO A 4 16.65 -0.67 -15.78
C PRO A 4 15.93 -1.99 -15.50
N ASN A 5 14.63 -1.94 -15.29
CA ASN A 5 13.82 -3.04 -15.81
C ASN A 5 12.96 -2.49 -16.94
N PRO A 6 13.56 -2.24 -18.12
CA PRO A 6 12.84 -1.89 -19.34
C PRO A 6 12.21 -3.14 -19.97
N SER A 7 12.31 -4.30 -19.31
CA SER A 7 11.73 -5.59 -19.69
C SER A 7 10.29 -5.76 -19.23
N ILE A 8 9.73 -4.82 -18.45
CA ILE A 8 8.28 -4.72 -18.29
C ILE A 8 7.78 -3.97 -19.54
N LEU A 9 7.23 -4.72 -20.50
CA LEU A 9 6.39 -4.16 -21.55
C LEU A 9 5.36 -3.19 -20.92
N GLY A 10 5.57 -1.87 -21.05
CA GLY A 10 4.56 -0.85 -20.76
C GLY A 10 4.68 0.02 -19.50
N SER A 11 5.80 0.66 -19.17
CA SER A 11 5.76 1.81 -18.22
C SER A 11 5.44 3.12 -18.93
N GLU A 12 4.23 3.23 -19.47
CA GLU A 12 3.69 4.53 -19.90
C GLU A 12 3.53 5.51 -18.71
N ASN A 13 3.57 4.97 -17.49
CA ASN A 13 3.54 5.72 -16.24
C ASN A 13 4.95 5.97 -15.72
N TYR A 14 5.41 7.21 -15.81
CA TYR A 14 6.72 7.62 -15.28
C TYR A 14 6.75 7.66 -13.74
N GLY A 15 7.93 7.41 -13.14
CA GLY A 15 8.22 7.78 -11.75
C GLY A 15 8.17 9.30 -11.56
N LEU A 16 8.24 9.78 -10.31
CA LEU A 16 7.97 11.18 -9.98
C LEU A 16 8.86 12.16 -10.77
N ILE A 17 10.19 11.97 -10.74
CA ILE A 17 11.12 12.92 -11.37
C ILE A 17 10.99 12.89 -12.89
N ASP A 18 10.87 11.71 -13.50
CA ASP A 18 10.70 11.59 -14.94
C ASP A 18 9.36 12.16 -15.41
N PHE A 19 8.29 11.97 -14.63
CA PHE A 19 7.02 12.64 -14.83
C PHE A 19 7.18 14.17 -14.85
N LEU A 20 7.86 14.74 -13.86
CA LEU A 20 8.09 16.19 -13.80
C LEU A 20 8.95 16.70 -14.95
N ARG A 21 9.95 15.92 -15.39
CA ARG A 21 10.78 16.25 -16.56
C ARG A 21 9.95 16.27 -17.85
N VAL A 22 9.15 15.23 -18.10
CA VAL A 22 8.28 15.15 -19.29
C VAL A 22 7.27 16.29 -19.30
N TRP A 23 6.70 16.64 -18.14
CA TRP A 23 5.82 17.80 -18.02
C TRP A 23 6.55 19.12 -18.30
N ALA A 24 7.78 19.29 -17.78
CA ALA A 24 8.61 20.49 -18.00
C ALA A 24 8.97 20.72 -19.48
N TYR A 25 9.23 19.65 -20.25
CA TYR A 25 9.54 19.75 -21.68
C TYR A 25 8.34 20.17 -22.56
N GLY A 26 7.13 20.22 -22.00
CA GLY A 26 5.93 20.67 -22.74
C GLY A 26 5.34 19.63 -23.69
N HIS A 27 5.81 18.37 -23.65
CA HIS A 27 5.21 17.26 -24.39
C HIS A 27 3.80 16.89 -23.91
N VAL A 28 3.40 17.38 -22.74
CA VAL A 28 2.02 17.26 -22.24
C VAL A 28 1.22 18.48 -22.68
N GLY A 29 0.75 18.44 -23.93
CA GLY A 29 -0.05 19.48 -24.58
C GLY A 29 -1.47 19.58 -24.02
N ILE A 30 -1.62 19.92 -22.73
CA ILE A 30 -2.93 20.00 -22.09
C ILE A 30 -3.23 21.45 -21.72
N ARG A 31 -4.15 22.07 -22.49
CA ARG A 31 -4.82 23.31 -22.09
C ARG A 31 -5.77 22.97 -20.94
N SER A 32 -5.72 23.75 -19.85
CA SER A 32 -6.71 23.66 -18.78
C SER A 32 -8.13 23.84 -19.35
N VAL A 33 -9.12 23.19 -18.73
CA VAL A 33 -10.57 23.36 -19.00
C VAL A 33 -11.00 24.84 -18.99
N ARG A 34 -10.22 25.74 -18.35
CA ARG A 34 -10.44 27.19 -18.29
C ARG A 34 -9.40 28.05 -19.04
N GLY A 35 -8.64 27.47 -19.96
CA GLY A 35 -7.65 28.22 -20.77
C GLY A 35 -6.40 28.74 -20.03
N LYS A 36 -6.34 28.70 -18.68
CA LYS A 36 -5.12 29.01 -17.92
C LYS A 36 -4.10 27.88 -18.03
N LYS A 37 -2.92 28.15 -18.59
CA LYS A 37 -1.80 27.20 -18.62
C LYS A 37 -1.39 26.88 -17.18
N LEU A 38 -1.35 25.59 -16.80
CA LEU A 38 -0.74 25.19 -15.53
C LEU A 38 0.77 25.46 -15.62
N SER A 39 1.35 26.07 -14.59
CA SER A 39 2.78 26.39 -14.59
C SER A 39 3.58 25.09 -14.50
N ALA A 40 4.25 24.72 -15.60
CA ALA A 40 5.15 23.58 -15.63
C ALA A 40 6.42 23.91 -14.80
N PRO A 41 7.02 22.92 -14.14
CA PRO A 41 8.20 23.17 -13.33
C PRO A 41 9.41 23.51 -14.20
N GLY A 42 10.34 24.29 -13.66
CA GLY A 42 11.62 24.55 -14.32
C GLY A 42 12.51 23.30 -14.31
N LEU A 43 12.94 22.82 -15.47
CA LEU A 43 13.71 21.56 -15.61
C LEU A 43 14.95 21.49 -14.71
N HIS A 44 15.77 22.55 -14.68
CA HIS A 44 16.96 22.61 -13.82
C HIS A 44 16.61 22.50 -12.33
N ARG A 45 15.45 23.04 -11.91
CA ARG A 45 14.97 22.98 -10.52
C ARG A 45 14.48 21.57 -10.16
N VAL A 46 13.83 20.87 -11.09
CA VAL A 46 13.47 19.45 -10.93
C VAL A 46 14.71 18.59 -10.70
N LEU A 47 15.78 18.80 -11.49
CA LEU A 47 17.04 18.07 -11.33
C LEU A 47 17.71 18.38 -10.00
N LYS A 48 17.67 19.65 -9.55
CA LYS A 48 18.17 20.04 -8.22
C LYS A 48 17.40 19.35 -7.09
N GLN A 49 16.08 19.21 -7.22
CA GLN A 49 15.28 18.41 -6.28
C GLN A 49 15.69 16.94 -6.34
N ALA A 50 15.83 16.35 -7.53
CA ALA A 50 16.22 14.94 -7.67
C ALA A 50 17.56 14.58 -6.97
N THR A 51 18.53 15.51 -6.97
CA THR A 51 19.84 15.32 -6.34
C THR A 51 19.93 15.76 -4.89
N SER A 52 18.91 16.44 -4.35
CA SER A 52 18.94 16.91 -2.96
C SER A 52 19.07 15.73 -1.99
N GLY A 53 19.95 15.86 -0.99
CA GLY A 53 20.20 14.86 0.05
C GLY A 53 19.14 14.82 1.15
N VAL A 54 17.85 14.90 0.80
CA VAL A 54 16.77 14.76 1.78
C VAL A 54 16.75 13.32 2.25
N GLU A 55 17.14 13.10 3.51
CA GLU A 55 17.07 11.77 4.12
C GLU A 55 15.75 11.55 4.85
N ARG A 56 15.19 12.60 5.45
CA ARG A 56 14.01 12.52 6.32
C ARG A 56 13.16 13.77 6.23
N VAL A 57 11.86 13.59 6.44
CA VAL A 57 10.88 14.67 6.55
C VAL A 57 10.00 14.37 7.74
N TYR A 58 9.83 15.31 8.65
CA TYR A 58 8.94 15.20 9.80
C TYR A 58 7.67 16.04 9.60
N TYR A 59 6.66 15.77 10.42
CA TYR A 59 5.42 16.55 10.40
C TYR A 59 5.62 18.07 10.51
N HIS A 60 6.58 18.53 11.34
CA HIS A 60 6.87 19.96 11.49
C HIS A 60 7.62 20.59 10.31
N ASP A 61 8.17 19.77 9.39
CA ASP A 61 8.85 20.26 8.19
C ASP A 61 7.87 20.64 7.08
N LEU A 62 6.61 20.18 7.16
CA LEU A 62 5.59 20.39 6.14
C LEU A 62 5.23 21.87 6.01
N ARG A 63 5.31 22.40 4.78
CA ARG A 63 5.05 23.82 4.47
C ARG A 63 4.25 23.98 3.18
N GLY A 64 3.23 23.15 2.98
CA GLY A 64 2.43 23.16 1.75
C GLY A 64 3.30 22.91 0.51
N ASP A 65 3.24 23.80 -0.47
CA ASP A 65 4.08 23.71 -1.67
C ASP A 65 5.58 23.94 -1.38
N GLY A 66 5.97 24.50 -0.25
CA GLY A 66 7.39 24.68 0.11
C GLY A 66 8.08 23.46 0.71
N CYS A 67 7.32 22.43 1.13
CA CYS A 67 7.82 21.13 1.59
C CYS A 67 6.64 20.17 1.81
N ASP A 68 6.55 19.10 1.02
CA ASP A 68 5.55 18.04 1.20
C ASP A 68 6.09 16.82 1.97
N MET A 69 5.28 15.77 2.14
CA MET A 69 5.67 14.54 2.86
C MET A 69 6.87 13.81 2.24
N GLN A 70 7.15 14.05 0.96
CA GLN A 70 8.30 13.51 0.24
C GLN A 70 9.47 14.49 0.20
N GLY A 71 9.36 15.64 0.88
CA GLY A 71 10.39 16.65 0.98
C GLY A 71 10.62 17.40 -0.33
N LEU A 72 9.60 17.48 -1.18
CA LEU A 72 9.64 18.28 -2.41
C LEU A 72 9.28 19.72 -2.09
N ASP A 73 10.11 20.64 -2.59
CA ASP A 73 9.84 22.07 -2.60
C ASP A 73 9.31 22.45 -4.00
N TRP A 74 7.99 22.44 -4.14
CA TRP A 74 7.25 22.76 -5.35
C TRP A 74 7.38 24.25 -5.72
N ASP A 75 7.39 25.14 -4.72
CA ASP A 75 7.61 26.57 -4.91
C ASP A 75 8.98 26.83 -5.59
N SER A 76 10.03 26.15 -5.13
CA SER A 76 11.37 26.22 -5.73
C SER A 76 11.39 25.70 -7.18
N MET A 77 10.40 24.93 -7.61
CA MET A 77 10.26 24.45 -8.98
C MET A 77 9.42 25.36 -9.88
N ASN A 78 8.87 26.48 -9.36
CA ASN A 78 7.89 27.33 -10.05
C ASN A 78 6.59 26.59 -10.45
N THR A 79 6.15 25.65 -9.61
CA THR A 79 4.89 24.95 -9.80
C THR A 79 4.22 24.68 -8.45
N THR A 80 3.05 24.04 -8.48
CA THR A 80 2.34 23.62 -7.25
C THR A 80 2.15 22.11 -7.30
N ARG A 81 2.09 21.50 -6.12
CA ARG A 81 1.76 20.08 -5.96
C ARG A 81 0.40 19.77 -6.60
N HIS A 82 -0.56 20.68 -6.46
CA HIS A 82 -1.88 20.55 -7.06
C HIS A 82 -1.83 20.50 -8.60
N ALA A 83 -1.04 21.38 -9.23
CA ALA A 83 -0.85 21.37 -10.67
C ALA A 83 -0.22 20.05 -11.14
N ALA A 84 0.81 19.58 -10.44
CA ALA A 84 1.45 18.30 -10.70
C ALA A 84 0.44 17.14 -10.60
N ARG A 85 -0.37 17.11 -9.54
CA ARG A 85 -1.40 16.08 -9.34
C ARG A 85 -2.44 16.07 -10.47
N ARG A 86 -2.88 17.25 -10.93
CA ARG A 86 -3.83 17.35 -12.06
C ARG A 86 -3.24 16.77 -13.33
N ILE A 87 -1.99 17.10 -13.66
CA ILE A 87 -1.32 16.56 -14.83
C ILE A 87 -1.10 15.05 -14.68
N ARG A 88 -0.67 14.61 -13.49
CA ARG A 88 -0.49 13.20 -13.17
C ARG A 88 -1.75 12.38 -13.44
N ARG A 89 -2.92 12.84 -12.98
CA ARG A 89 -4.22 12.17 -13.24
C ARG A 89 -4.60 12.10 -14.71
N LEU A 90 -4.20 13.09 -15.52
CA LEU A 90 -4.52 13.14 -16.95
C LEU A 90 -3.58 12.26 -17.78
N THR A 91 -2.33 12.12 -17.34
CA THR A 91 -1.32 11.32 -18.05
C THR A 91 -1.22 9.89 -17.55
N TYR A 92 -1.74 9.59 -16.35
CA TYR A 92 -1.72 8.24 -15.80
C TYR A 92 -2.61 7.32 -16.62
N LYS A 93 -2.05 6.20 -17.04
CA LYS A 93 -2.75 5.17 -17.80
C LYS A 93 -2.92 3.95 -16.91
N ASN A 94 -4.17 3.59 -16.63
CA ASN A 94 -4.43 2.40 -15.84
C ASN A 94 -4.05 1.15 -16.62
N TYR A 95 -3.42 0.22 -15.93
CA TYR A 95 -3.38 -1.16 -16.38
C TYR A 95 -4.81 -1.70 -16.42
N VAL A 96 -5.20 -2.36 -17.49
CA VAL A 96 -6.49 -3.02 -17.62
C VAL A 96 -6.27 -4.32 -18.39
N ASN A 97 -6.78 -5.44 -17.88
CA ASN A 97 -6.78 -6.69 -18.64
C ASN A 97 -8.03 -6.77 -19.51
N ARG A 98 -9.09 -6.00 -19.16
CA ARG A 98 -10.31 -5.87 -19.95
C ARG A 98 -10.56 -4.41 -20.31
N THR A 99 -10.62 -4.11 -21.61
CA THR A 99 -10.84 -2.74 -22.10
C THR A 99 -12.09 -2.11 -21.49
N GLY A 100 -11.95 -0.93 -20.89
CA GLY A 100 -13.04 -0.17 -20.27
C GLY A 100 -13.50 -0.67 -18.91
N SER A 101 -12.82 -1.67 -18.32
CA SER A 101 -13.14 -2.20 -17.00
C SER A 101 -12.97 -1.18 -15.89
N ASP A 102 -12.04 -0.23 -16.05
CA ASP A 102 -11.70 0.80 -15.08
C ASP A 102 -12.70 1.97 -15.09
N ILE A 103 -13.59 2.06 -16.08
CA ILE A 103 -14.58 3.15 -16.21
C ILE A 103 -15.76 2.94 -15.25
N HIS A 104 -15.92 3.88 -14.32
CA HIS A 104 -16.97 3.86 -13.30
C HIS A 104 -17.77 5.17 -13.30
N VAL A 105 -19.09 5.04 -13.19
CA VAL A 105 -20.03 6.18 -13.12
C VAL A 105 -20.31 6.60 -11.68
N LYS A 106 -19.94 5.78 -10.69
CA LYS A 106 -20.16 6.09 -9.27
C LYS A 106 -19.20 7.16 -8.77
N ALA A 107 -19.73 8.07 -7.95
CA ALA A 107 -18.95 9.10 -7.29
C ALA A 107 -17.95 8.47 -6.30
N GLN A 108 -16.77 9.10 -6.18
CA GLN A 108 -15.79 8.76 -5.15
C GLN A 108 -16.33 9.10 -3.77
N LEU A 109 -15.93 8.33 -2.75
CA LEU A 109 -16.29 8.65 -1.37
C LEU A 109 -15.72 10.02 -0.96
N PRO A 110 -16.45 10.82 -0.18
CA PRO A 110 -15.93 12.07 0.36
C PRO A 110 -14.72 11.82 1.27
N SER A 111 -13.63 12.54 1.01
CA SER A 111 -12.41 12.49 1.85
C SER A 111 -12.50 13.50 3.00
N THR A 112 -13.39 13.24 3.97
CA THR A 112 -13.67 14.16 5.09
C THR A 112 -13.04 13.75 6.42
N ASP A 113 -12.56 12.51 6.53
CA ASP A 113 -12.01 11.98 7.79
C ASP A 113 -10.51 12.26 7.95
N ASN A 114 -10.05 12.15 9.19
CA ASN A 114 -8.64 12.19 9.58
C ASN A 114 -8.36 11.04 10.56
N PHE A 115 -8.22 9.82 10.05
CA PHE A 115 -7.91 8.64 10.87
C PHE A 115 -6.45 8.61 11.33
N PHE A 116 -5.54 9.04 10.45
CA PHE A 116 -4.10 8.94 10.66
C PHE A 116 -3.39 10.24 10.28
N ARG A 117 -2.51 10.73 11.14
CA ARG A 117 -1.69 11.92 10.93
C ARG A 117 -0.30 11.52 10.46
N PHE A 118 0.24 12.24 9.47
CA PHE A 118 1.62 12.06 9.04
C PHE A 118 2.56 12.30 10.22
N ARG A 119 3.50 11.39 10.43
CA ARG A 119 4.51 11.50 11.48
C ARG A 119 5.86 11.83 10.89
N ARG A 120 6.30 11.01 9.92
CA ARG A 120 7.56 11.20 9.21
C ARG A 120 7.66 10.36 7.93
N MET A 121 8.62 10.69 7.09
CA MET A 121 9.09 9.93 5.94
C MET A 121 10.59 9.71 6.08
N ASP A 122 11.03 8.46 6.01
CA ASP A 122 12.44 8.08 5.89
C ASP A 122 12.72 7.76 4.41
N VAL A 123 13.38 8.70 3.70
CA VAL A 123 13.64 8.62 2.26
C VAL A 123 14.67 7.54 1.97
N ARG A 124 14.35 6.63 1.04
CA ARG A 124 15.17 5.49 0.65
C ARG A 124 15.26 5.38 -0.87
N ARG A 125 16.44 5.00 -1.34
CA ARG A 125 16.77 4.80 -2.77
C ARG A 125 17.20 3.36 -3.08
N ASP A 126 17.21 2.51 -2.07
CA ASP A 126 17.63 1.11 -2.10
C ASP A 126 16.44 0.15 -2.18
N ILE A 127 15.20 0.66 -2.24
CA ILE A 127 13.99 -0.15 -2.38
C ILE A 127 13.95 -0.75 -3.79
N SER A 128 13.71 -2.05 -3.89
CA SER A 128 13.60 -2.77 -5.15
C SER A 128 12.21 -3.36 -5.31
N LEU A 129 11.44 -2.84 -6.25
CA LEU A 129 10.13 -3.39 -6.61
C LEU A 129 10.26 -4.22 -7.89
N ALA A 130 10.05 -5.53 -7.79
CA ALA A 130 10.30 -6.46 -8.89
C ALA A 130 9.14 -6.55 -9.91
N HIS A 131 7.89 -6.49 -9.44
CA HIS A 131 6.68 -6.65 -10.26
C HIS A 131 5.88 -5.34 -10.30
N PHE A 132 5.33 -4.96 -11.45
CA PHE A 132 4.49 -3.75 -11.60
C PHE A 132 3.02 -3.94 -11.17
N GLN A 133 2.58 -5.15 -10.83
CA GLN A 133 1.22 -5.40 -10.29
C GLN A 133 1.19 -5.92 -8.85
N LEU A 134 2.24 -6.59 -8.35
CA LEU A 134 2.24 -7.18 -7.00
C LEU A 134 2.77 -6.17 -5.99
N ARG A 135 2.06 -5.95 -4.86
CA ARG A 135 2.42 -4.94 -3.84
C ARG A 135 2.26 -5.46 -2.40
N SER A 136 2.80 -6.63 -2.12
CA SER A 136 2.92 -7.18 -0.75
C SER A 136 4.38 -7.38 -0.38
N VAL A 137 5.14 -6.28 -0.39
CA VAL A 137 6.60 -6.29 -0.14
C VAL A 137 7.04 -5.47 1.09
N LEU A 138 6.10 -5.12 1.97
CA LEU A 138 6.36 -4.46 3.24
C LEU A 138 5.85 -5.35 4.38
N ALA A 139 6.74 -5.69 5.33
CA ALA A 139 6.36 -6.34 6.57
C ALA A 139 6.86 -5.56 7.78
N CYS A 140 5.96 -5.29 8.73
CA CYS A 140 6.31 -4.60 9.96
C CYS A 140 5.84 -5.45 11.16
N PRO A 141 6.60 -6.48 11.57
CA PRO A 141 6.18 -7.40 12.64
C PRO A 141 6.19 -6.73 14.02
N THR A 142 6.88 -5.60 14.16
CA THR A 142 6.98 -4.83 15.40
C THR A 142 6.86 -3.35 15.09
N ARG A 143 6.63 -2.53 16.12
CA ARG A 143 6.62 -1.05 15.99
C ARG A 143 7.95 -0.48 15.49
N THR A 144 9.06 -1.20 15.73
CA THR A 144 10.41 -0.68 15.48
C THR A 144 11.04 -1.22 14.21
N HIS A 145 10.59 -2.34 13.65
CA HIS A 145 11.24 -2.97 12.49
C HIS A 145 10.31 -3.00 11.29
N ALA A 146 10.80 -2.51 10.16
CA ALA A 146 10.16 -2.59 8.85
C ALA A 146 11.09 -3.32 7.87
N TYR A 147 10.58 -4.35 7.20
CA TYR A 147 11.30 -5.16 6.23
C TYR A 147 10.81 -4.86 4.82
N TYR A 148 11.74 -4.69 3.90
CA TYR A 148 11.44 -4.40 2.49
C TYR A 148 12.55 -4.91 1.55
N PRO A 149 12.24 -5.22 0.29
CA PRO A 149 13.22 -5.72 -0.68
C PRO A 149 14.17 -4.63 -1.19
N SER A 150 15.38 -5.05 -1.51
CA SER A 150 16.46 -4.25 -2.09
C SER A 150 17.21 -5.05 -3.17
N SER A 151 18.09 -4.40 -3.92
CA SER A 151 18.94 -5.07 -4.92
C SER A 151 19.94 -6.09 -4.35
N GLN A 152 20.09 -6.14 -3.02
CA GLN A 152 20.98 -7.07 -2.33
C GLN A 152 20.23 -8.22 -1.61
N GLY A 153 18.91 -8.13 -1.49
CA GLY A 153 18.10 -9.03 -0.67
C GLY A 153 17.09 -8.24 0.15
N ILE A 154 16.90 -8.59 1.42
CA ILE A 154 15.86 -7.96 2.26
C ILE A 154 16.52 -7.04 3.28
N ASN A 155 16.13 -5.77 3.28
CA ASN A 155 16.57 -4.79 4.26
C ASN A 155 15.61 -4.74 5.44
N VAL A 156 16.16 -4.39 6.61
CA VAL A 156 15.43 -4.04 7.81
C VAL A 156 15.78 -2.61 8.20
N MET A 157 14.75 -1.78 8.35
CA MET A 157 14.85 -0.45 8.92
C MET A 157 14.40 -0.51 10.38
N ASN A 158 15.26 -0.05 11.27
CA ASN A 158 14.89 0.19 12.65
C ASN A 158 14.42 1.64 12.81
N SER A 159 13.12 1.80 13.05
CA SER A 159 12.43 3.07 13.21
C SER A 159 12.88 3.86 14.45
N SER A 160 13.32 3.20 15.54
CA SER A 160 13.76 3.90 16.75
C SER A 160 15.22 4.35 16.64
N THR A 161 16.11 3.50 16.16
CA THR A 161 17.55 3.81 16.02
C THR A 161 17.88 4.53 14.71
N ARG A 162 16.94 4.57 13.76
CA ARG A 162 17.05 5.24 12.45
C ARG A 162 18.11 4.63 11.53
N LYS A 163 18.53 3.40 11.83
CA LYS A 163 19.50 2.65 11.04
C LYS A 163 18.79 1.65 10.14
N THR A 164 19.30 1.52 8.92
CA THR A 164 18.92 0.47 8.00
C THR A 164 20.09 -0.48 7.83
N SER A 165 19.82 -1.78 7.87
CA SER A 165 20.79 -2.83 7.58
C SER A 165 20.17 -3.92 6.74
N LEU A 166 21.01 -4.74 6.11
CA LEU A 166 20.55 -5.94 5.42
C LEU A 166 20.16 -7.01 6.46
N ALA A 167 18.92 -7.50 6.41
CA ALA A 167 18.44 -8.61 7.23
C ALA A 167 18.87 -9.96 6.61
N MET A 168 18.66 -10.07 5.30
CA MET A 168 18.95 -11.26 4.52
C MET A 168 19.72 -10.90 3.26
N ASN A 169 20.94 -11.42 3.11
CA ASN A 169 21.78 -11.19 1.95
C ASN A 169 21.57 -12.29 0.91
N LEU A 170 20.79 -11.99 -0.12
CA LEU A 170 20.42 -12.95 -1.15
C LEU A 170 21.37 -12.98 -2.36
N ARG A 171 22.50 -12.26 -2.31
CA ARG A 171 23.49 -12.30 -3.40
C ARG A 171 24.33 -13.57 -3.32
N ALA A 172 24.44 -14.30 -4.42
CA ALA A 172 25.36 -15.45 -4.50
C ALA A 172 26.83 -15.01 -4.34
N PHE A 173 27.23 -13.94 -5.01
CA PHE A 173 28.58 -13.35 -4.92
C PHE A 173 28.55 -11.82 -5.05
N ALA A 174 29.65 -11.17 -4.68
CA ALA A 174 29.77 -9.71 -4.77
C ALA A 174 29.62 -9.24 -6.22
N GLY A 175 28.75 -8.24 -6.44
CA GLY A 175 28.48 -7.68 -7.77
C GLY A 175 27.27 -8.28 -8.49
N MET A 176 26.75 -9.45 -8.07
CA MET A 176 25.51 -10.02 -8.62
C MET A 176 24.27 -9.37 -8.00
N THR A 177 23.20 -9.24 -8.77
CA THR A 177 21.87 -8.88 -8.25
C THR A 177 21.27 -10.04 -7.47
N ALA A 178 20.64 -9.76 -6.34
CA ALA A 178 19.86 -10.77 -5.64
C ALA A 178 18.68 -11.26 -6.50
N PRO A 179 18.17 -12.49 -6.25
CA PRO A 179 16.88 -12.94 -6.74
C PRO A 179 15.80 -11.88 -6.52
N ALA A 180 14.93 -11.72 -7.52
CA ALA A 180 13.87 -10.73 -7.48
C ALA A 180 12.78 -11.17 -6.49
N VAL A 181 12.77 -10.54 -5.31
CA VAL A 181 11.73 -10.74 -4.30
C VAL A 181 10.42 -10.12 -4.79
N SER A 182 9.39 -10.96 -4.91
CA SER A 182 8.05 -10.56 -5.38
C SER A 182 7.09 -10.27 -4.23
N THR A 183 7.26 -10.95 -3.09
CA THR A 183 6.47 -10.74 -1.87
C THR A 183 7.27 -11.12 -0.62
N LEU A 184 6.94 -10.53 0.52
CA LEU A 184 7.44 -10.95 1.83
C LEU A 184 6.39 -10.75 2.91
N ASP A 185 6.50 -11.53 3.98
CA ASP A 185 5.78 -11.31 5.23
C ASP A 185 6.69 -11.63 6.41
N ALA A 186 6.41 -11.02 7.56
CA ALA A 186 7.13 -11.28 8.79
C ALA A 186 6.14 -11.37 9.94
N GLY A 187 6.26 -12.43 10.73
CA GLY A 187 5.34 -12.74 11.81
C GLY A 187 5.75 -14.01 12.53
N CYS A 188 5.24 -14.21 13.73
CA CYS A 188 5.52 -15.42 14.53
C CYS A 188 7.03 -15.71 14.73
N GLY A 189 7.87 -14.67 14.78
CA GLY A 189 9.33 -14.83 14.96
C GLY A 189 10.07 -15.22 13.67
N VAL A 190 9.45 -15.12 12.50
CA VAL A 190 10.02 -15.55 11.22
C VAL A 190 9.81 -14.47 10.15
N LEU A 191 10.80 -14.31 9.27
CA LEU A 191 10.76 -13.54 8.03
C LEU A 191 10.78 -14.52 6.87
N MET A 192 9.81 -14.41 5.97
CA MET A 192 9.74 -15.21 4.76
C MET A 192 9.58 -14.32 3.53
N ALA A 193 10.29 -14.63 2.46
CA ALA A 193 10.14 -13.99 1.16
C ALA A 193 9.94 -15.02 0.06
N GLY A 194 9.12 -14.65 -0.93
CA GLY A 194 8.93 -15.39 -2.17
C GLY A 194 9.55 -14.63 -3.34
N THR A 195 10.00 -15.36 -4.35
CA THR A 195 10.64 -14.78 -5.53
C THR A 195 9.77 -14.88 -6.78
N PHE A 196 10.20 -14.13 -7.78
CA PHE A 196 9.66 -14.17 -9.14
C PHE A 196 9.81 -15.54 -9.82
N ASN A 197 10.78 -16.36 -9.38
CA ASN A 197 11.07 -17.65 -9.99
C ASN A 197 10.42 -18.82 -9.24
N GLY A 198 9.62 -18.54 -8.21
CA GLY A 198 8.98 -19.58 -7.40
C GLY A 198 9.86 -20.17 -6.31
N ASP A 199 10.94 -19.49 -5.92
CA ASP A 199 11.75 -19.85 -4.77
C ASP A 199 11.26 -19.12 -3.51
N TYR A 200 11.64 -19.63 -2.33
CA TYR A 200 11.45 -18.95 -1.06
C TYR A 200 12.73 -18.88 -0.24
N PHE A 201 12.80 -17.84 0.59
CA PHE A 201 13.83 -17.68 1.62
C PHE A 201 13.19 -17.48 2.98
N LEU A 202 13.74 -18.11 4.00
CA LEU A 202 13.19 -18.14 5.35
C LEU A 202 14.29 -17.88 6.40
N GLN A 203 14.02 -17.00 7.35
CA GLN A 203 14.96 -16.67 8.41
C GLN A 203 14.23 -16.35 9.72
N SER A 204 14.80 -16.77 10.85
CA SER A 204 14.28 -16.37 12.17
C SER A 204 14.54 -14.88 12.44
N LEU A 205 13.53 -14.19 12.99
CA LEU A 205 13.63 -12.80 13.45
C LEU A 205 14.50 -12.76 14.71
N GLY A 206 15.77 -12.41 14.55
CA GLY A 206 16.75 -12.35 15.66
C GLY A 206 18.14 -12.84 15.26
N THR A 207 18.24 -13.57 14.15
CA THR A 207 19.50 -14.00 13.58
C THR A 207 20.36 -12.80 13.18
N GLN A 208 21.61 -12.78 13.68
CA GLN A 208 22.60 -11.73 13.33
C GLN A 208 23.34 -12.05 12.03
N ASP A 209 23.48 -13.33 11.70
CA ASP A 209 24.07 -13.76 10.44
C ASP A 209 23.07 -13.59 9.29
N LYS A 210 23.43 -12.72 8.35
CA LYS A 210 22.63 -12.35 7.18
C LYS A 210 22.58 -13.44 6.11
N LYS A 211 23.42 -14.47 6.24
CA LYS A 211 23.48 -15.64 5.36
C LYS A 211 22.87 -16.89 6.00
N ALA A 212 22.53 -16.84 7.27
CA ALA A 212 21.83 -17.92 7.97
C ALA A 212 20.32 -17.85 7.68
N TYR A 213 19.94 -18.20 6.46
CA TYR A 213 18.57 -18.42 6.02
C TYR A 213 18.47 -19.81 5.37
N SER A 214 17.27 -20.40 5.41
CA SER A 214 16.97 -21.56 4.56
C SER A 214 16.36 -21.10 3.25
N GLU A 215 16.58 -21.91 2.21
CA GLU A 215 16.04 -21.69 0.88
C GLU A 215 15.36 -22.96 0.38
N GLY A 216 14.32 -22.78 -0.43
CA GLY A 216 13.61 -23.89 -1.05
C GLY A 216 12.74 -23.43 -2.20
N GLN A 217 12.03 -24.37 -2.81
CA GLN A 217 11.22 -24.10 -4.01
C GLN A 217 9.73 -24.27 -3.72
N ILE A 218 8.93 -23.26 -4.06
CA ILE A 218 7.46 -23.26 -4.02
C ILE A 218 6.91 -23.87 -5.32
N SER A 219 7.44 -23.43 -6.45
CA SER A 219 7.02 -23.88 -7.78
C SER A 219 8.20 -24.00 -8.73
N ASN A 220 8.14 -24.98 -9.62
CA ASN A 220 9.05 -25.18 -10.73
C ASN A 220 8.45 -24.75 -12.08
N ASP A 221 7.25 -24.18 -12.08
CA ASP A 221 6.61 -23.63 -13.27
C ASP A 221 7.41 -22.41 -13.77
N ILE A 222 7.54 -22.28 -15.10
CA ILE A 222 8.17 -21.13 -15.76
C ILE A 222 7.47 -19.82 -15.34
N SER A 223 6.18 -19.89 -15.03
CA SER A 223 5.37 -18.79 -14.54
C SER A 223 5.08 -18.86 -13.03
N GLY A 224 5.91 -19.57 -12.24
CA GLY A 224 5.71 -19.85 -10.82
C GLY A 224 5.95 -18.70 -9.85
N ILE A 225 5.68 -17.45 -10.24
CA ILE A 225 5.87 -16.25 -9.40
C ILE A 225 5.12 -16.44 -8.07
N THR A 226 5.79 -16.17 -6.95
CA THR A 226 5.12 -16.14 -5.65
C THR A 226 4.44 -14.79 -5.46
N ASN A 227 3.12 -14.74 -5.59
CA ASN A 227 2.38 -13.49 -5.64
C ASN A 227 2.07 -12.91 -4.26
N HIS A 228 1.78 -13.76 -3.28
CA HIS A 228 1.46 -13.33 -1.91
C HIS A 228 1.81 -14.39 -0.87
N ILE A 229 2.45 -13.96 0.22
CA ILE A 229 2.72 -14.76 1.41
C ILE A 229 2.00 -14.13 2.60
N LYS A 230 1.38 -14.97 3.44
CA LYS A 230 0.88 -14.57 4.75
C LYS A 230 1.28 -15.57 5.82
N ILE A 231 1.99 -15.10 6.84
CA ILE A 231 2.35 -15.90 8.02
C ILE A 231 1.26 -15.77 9.09
N TYR A 232 0.82 -16.90 9.63
CA TYR A 232 -0.18 -16.94 10.71
C TYR A 232 -0.02 -18.18 11.58
N LYS A 233 -0.68 -18.20 12.74
CA LYS A 233 -0.80 -19.39 13.58
C LYS A 233 -2.11 -20.12 13.25
N PRO A 234 -2.07 -21.38 12.79
CA PRO A 234 -3.26 -22.16 12.52
C PRO A 234 -4.09 -22.40 13.79
N ARG A 235 -5.38 -22.69 13.61
CA ARG A 235 -6.29 -22.99 14.74
C ARG A 235 -5.96 -24.31 15.45
N ARG A 236 -5.51 -25.32 14.70
CA ARG A 236 -5.33 -26.70 15.20
C ARG A 236 -3.87 -27.11 15.38
N SER A 237 -2.91 -26.23 15.07
CA SER A 237 -1.47 -26.49 15.20
C SER A 237 -0.80 -25.39 16.03
N GLY A 238 0.20 -25.76 16.82
CA GLY A 238 1.04 -24.79 17.53
C GLY A 238 2.14 -24.17 16.66
N SER A 239 2.46 -24.79 15.52
CA SER A 239 3.52 -24.32 14.62
C SER A 239 2.99 -23.24 13.66
N PRO A 240 3.71 -22.13 13.46
CA PRO A 240 3.33 -21.11 12.49
C PRO A 240 3.41 -21.63 11.05
N VAL A 241 2.48 -21.17 10.21
CA VAL A 241 2.36 -21.59 8.81
C VAL A 241 2.40 -20.38 7.89
N ALA A 242 3.05 -20.51 6.75
CA ALA A 242 2.92 -19.57 5.63
C ALA A 242 1.86 -20.06 4.64
N ALA A 243 0.85 -19.23 4.40
CA ALA A 243 -0.06 -19.34 3.27
C ALA A 243 0.55 -18.66 2.05
N ILE A 244 0.64 -19.40 0.95
CA ILE A 244 1.37 -18.99 -0.26
C ILE A 244 0.42 -19.07 -1.45
N ALA A 245 0.15 -17.91 -2.06
CA ALA A 245 -0.56 -17.79 -3.33
C ALA A 245 0.46 -17.56 -4.45
N SER A 246 0.37 -18.36 -5.51
CA SER A 246 1.33 -18.39 -6.61
C SER A 246 0.62 -18.26 -7.95
N ASN A 247 1.38 -17.75 -8.92
CA ASN A 247 0.92 -17.51 -10.28
C ASN A 247 0.69 -18.81 -11.06
N ASP A 248 1.26 -19.93 -10.61
CA ASP A 248 1.04 -21.30 -11.14
C ASP A 248 -0.33 -21.90 -10.76
N GLN A 249 -1.32 -21.07 -10.44
CA GLN A 249 -2.65 -21.46 -9.95
C GLN A 249 -2.66 -22.23 -8.61
N GLY A 250 -1.49 -22.40 -7.99
CA GLY A 250 -1.33 -23.19 -6.78
C GLY A 250 -1.42 -22.34 -5.52
N PHE A 251 -2.13 -22.87 -4.53
CA PHE A 251 -2.10 -22.40 -3.15
C PHE A 251 -1.41 -23.44 -2.27
N ARG A 252 -0.47 -23.01 -1.42
CA ARG A 252 0.31 -23.92 -0.59
C ARG A 252 0.35 -23.46 0.86
N LEU A 253 0.42 -24.41 1.77
CA LEU A 253 0.71 -24.19 3.18
C LEU A 253 2.07 -24.79 3.52
N LEU A 254 2.96 -23.98 4.06
CA LEU A 254 4.30 -24.38 4.51
C LEU A 254 4.36 -24.26 6.03
N ASP A 255 4.63 -25.37 6.72
CA ASP A 255 4.94 -25.33 8.15
C ASP A 255 6.34 -24.73 8.34
N LEU A 256 6.43 -23.63 9.09
CA LEU A 256 7.66 -22.85 9.18
C LEU A 256 8.69 -23.41 10.18
N GLN A 257 8.30 -24.38 11.00
CA GLN A 257 9.21 -25.03 11.93
C GLN A 257 9.89 -26.26 11.30
N THR A 258 9.14 -27.00 10.49
CA THR A 258 9.60 -28.23 9.82
C THR A 258 10.03 -27.99 8.37
N GLU A 259 9.70 -26.83 7.80
CA GLU A 259 9.95 -26.45 6.41
C GLU A 259 9.35 -27.44 5.40
N LYS A 260 8.20 -28.03 5.77
CA LYS A 260 7.48 -28.99 4.92
C LYS A 260 6.13 -28.43 4.47
N PHE A 261 5.83 -28.62 3.19
CA PHE A 261 4.50 -28.31 2.67
C PHE A 261 3.48 -29.27 3.26
N THR A 262 2.49 -28.73 3.97
CA THR A 262 1.44 -29.52 4.62
C THR A 262 0.18 -29.64 3.76
N ALA A 263 -0.03 -28.71 2.83
CA ALA A 263 -1.15 -28.73 1.89
C ALA A 263 -0.79 -28.05 0.57
N LYS A 264 -1.40 -28.54 -0.51
CA LYS A 264 -1.36 -27.94 -1.85
C LYS A 264 -2.75 -28.03 -2.46
N PHE A 265 -3.27 -26.90 -2.90
CA PHE A 265 -4.53 -26.78 -3.63
C PHE A 265 -4.28 -26.14 -5.00
N THR A 266 -5.10 -26.49 -5.98
CA THR A 266 -5.06 -25.88 -7.32
C THR A 266 -6.40 -25.21 -7.58
N TYR A 267 -6.34 -23.98 -8.11
CA TYR A 267 -7.49 -23.16 -8.43
C TYR A 267 -7.59 -22.94 -9.95
N PRO A 268 -8.71 -22.42 -10.47
CA PRO A 268 -8.90 -22.28 -11.92
C PRO A 268 -8.11 -21.13 -12.57
N PHE A 269 -7.37 -20.33 -11.80
CA PHE A 269 -6.63 -19.16 -12.27
C PHE A 269 -5.41 -18.86 -11.39
N ALA A 270 -4.49 -18.02 -11.89
CA ALA A 270 -3.31 -17.56 -11.18
C ALA A 270 -3.70 -16.74 -9.94
N LEU A 271 -3.15 -17.06 -8.76
CA LEU A 271 -3.59 -16.46 -7.51
C LEU A 271 -2.76 -15.23 -7.16
N ASN A 272 -3.40 -14.11 -6.83
CA ASN A 272 -2.70 -12.86 -6.51
C ASN A 272 -2.71 -12.54 -5.01
N CYS A 273 -3.76 -12.94 -4.28
CA CYS A 273 -3.85 -12.68 -2.85
C CYS A 273 -4.81 -13.68 -2.17
N SER A 274 -4.59 -13.88 -0.87
CA SER A 274 -5.53 -14.61 -0.01
C SER A 274 -5.56 -14.02 1.40
N ALA A 275 -6.71 -14.09 2.06
CA ALA A 275 -6.85 -13.79 3.49
C ALA A 275 -7.73 -14.83 4.18
N MET A 276 -7.42 -15.13 5.44
CA MET A 276 -8.12 -16.15 6.23
C MET A 276 -9.16 -15.47 7.13
N SER A 277 -10.30 -16.11 7.36
CA SER A 277 -11.25 -15.66 8.36
C SER A 277 -10.65 -15.76 9.77
N PRO A 278 -11.04 -14.89 10.73
CA PRO A 278 -10.52 -14.92 12.10
C PRO A 278 -10.73 -16.24 12.83
N ASP A 279 -11.80 -16.97 12.51
CA ASP A 279 -12.09 -18.29 13.07
C ASP A 279 -11.33 -19.45 12.40
N GLY A 280 -10.55 -19.14 11.35
CA GLY A 280 -9.72 -20.07 10.59
C GLY A 280 -10.50 -21.08 9.73
N ARG A 281 -11.81 -20.87 9.50
CA ARG A 281 -12.65 -21.83 8.75
C ARG A 281 -12.73 -21.53 7.26
N LEU A 282 -12.70 -20.25 6.90
CA LEU A 282 -12.86 -19.77 5.54
C LEU A 282 -11.62 -19.03 5.07
N ARG A 283 -11.44 -18.97 3.76
CA ARG A 283 -10.42 -18.17 3.11
C ARG A 283 -11.03 -17.44 1.93
N VAL A 284 -10.71 -16.17 1.79
CA VAL A 284 -10.95 -15.42 0.55
C VAL A 284 -9.71 -15.54 -0.33
N VAL A 285 -9.92 -15.79 -1.61
CA VAL A 285 -8.87 -15.93 -2.63
C VAL A 285 -9.27 -15.10 -3.86
N VAL A 286 -8.32 -14.33 -4.38
CA VAL A 286 -8.47 -13.51 -5.59
C VAL A 286 -7.25 -13.68 -6.50
N GLY A 287 -7.44 -13.46 -7.80
CA GLY A 287 -6.42 -13.70 -8.81
C GLY A 287 -6.83 -13.21 -10.19
N ASP A 288 -6.29 -13.83 -11.22
CA ASP A 288 -6.54 -13.50 -12.64
C ASP A 288 -7.92 -13.98 -13.14
N ASP A 289 -8.97 -13.65 -12.38
CA ASP A 289 -10.37 -13.92 -12.70
C ASP A 289 -11.25 -12.79 -12.15
N LEU A 290 -12.47 -12.68 -12.69
CA LEU A 290 -13.45 -11.69 -12.24
C LEU A 290 -14.10 -12.02 -10.90
N ASN A 291 -14.04 -13.28 -10.50
CA ASN A 291 -14.74 -13.75 -9.32
C ASN A 291 -13.82 -13.82 -8.12
N VAL A 292 -14.40 -13.51 -6.97
CA VAL A 292 -13.79 -13.79 -5.67
C VAL A 292 -14.15 -15.21 -5.27
N LEU A 293 -13.19 -16.02 -4.84
CA LEU A 293 -13.47 -17.34 -4.28
C LEU A 293 -13.51 -17.26 -2.76
N ILE A 294 -14.54 -17.87 -2.16
CA ILE A 294 -14.55 -18.20 -0.73
C ILE A 294 -14.37 -19.71 -0.64
N THR A 295 -13.32 -20.13 0.07
CA THR A 295 -12.92 -21.53 0.15
C THR A 295 -12.89 -22.01 1.59
N ASN A 296 -13.01 -23.32 1.77
CA ASN A 296 -12.68 -23.96 3.04
C ASN A 296 -11.18 -23.81 3.29
N ALA A 297 -10.80 -23.26 4.45
CA ALA A 297 -9.40 -22.95 4.75
C ALA A 297 -8.51 -24.19 4.93
N GLU A 298 -9.10 -25.36 5.26
CA GLU A 298 -8.39 -26.62 5.50
C GLU A 298 -8.34 -27.49 4.24
N THR A 299 -9.43 -27.58 3.48
CA THR A 299 -9.54 -28.49 2.32
C THR A 299 -9.27 -27.80 0.99
N GLY A 300 -9.30 -26.46 0.94
CA GLY A 300 -9.18 -25.68 -0.28
C GLY A 300 -10.44 -25.68 -1.17
N GLU A 301 -11.48 -26.43 -0.79
CA GLU A 301 -12.74 -26.56 -1.53
C GLU A 301 -13.39 -25.19 -1.77
N ILE A 302 -13.83 -24.94 -3.01
CA ILE A 302 -14.55 -23.72 -3.38
C ILE A 302 -15.99 -23.83 -2.88
N LEU A 303 -16.34 -22.99 -1.89
CA LEU A 303 -17.68 -22.95 -1.30
C LEU A 303 -18.56 -21.89 -1.96
N GLN A 304 -17.96 -20.76 -2.38
CA GLN A 304 -18.67 -19.68 -3.08
C GLN A 304 -17.79 -19.04 -4.15
N GLN A 305 -18.43 -18.54 -5.20
CA GLN A 305 -17.85 -17.72 -6.25
C GLN A 305 -18.64 -16.41 -6.36
N LEU A 306 -18.03 -15.30 -5.97
CA LEU A 306 -18.68 -13.98 -5.89
C LEU A 306 -18.34 -13.15 -7.12
N GLY A 307 -19.34 -12.92 -7.96
CA GLY A 307 -19.19 -12.14 -9.18
C GLY A 307 -19.41 -10.63 -8.99
N GLY A 308 -19.18 -9.86 -10.05
CA GLY A 308 -19.53 -8.44 -10.14
C GLY A 308 -18.34 -7.48 -10.22
N HIS A 309 -17.11 -7.96 -10.07
CA HIS A 309 -15.93 -7.24 -10.53
C HIS A 309 -15.81 -7.35 -12.06
N ARG A 310 -15.08 -6.41 -12.66
CA ARG A 310 -14.99 -6.25 -14.13
C ARG A 310 -13.61 -6.54 -14.71
N ASP A 311 -12.64 -6.83 -13.86
CA ASP A 311 -11.27 -7.15 -14.25
C ASP A 311 -10.63 -8.09 -13.21
N TYR A 312 -9.30 -8.27 -13.19
CA TYR A 312 -8.60 -9.21 -12.31
C TYR A 312 -8.45 -8.70 -10.87
N GLY A 313 -8.40 -9.63 -9.92
CA GLY A 313 -8.27 -9.37 -8.49
C GLY A 313 -6.82 -9.40 -8.01
N PHE A 314 -6.46 -8.45 -7.15
CA PHE A 314 -5.08 -8.30 -6.67
C PHE A 314 -4.93 -8.18 -5.16
N ALA A 315 -6.00 -7.78 -4.46
CA ALA A 315 -5.96 -7.62 -3.03
C ALA A 315 -7.23 -8.17 -2.40
N CYS A 316 -7.10 -8.81 -1.24
CA CYS A 316 -8.21 -9.14 -0.38
C CYS A 316 -7.77 -9.12 1.07
N ASP A 317 -8.69 -8.81 1.98
CA ASP A 317 -8.46 -8.93 3.41
C ASP A 317 -9.75 -9.27 4.15
N TRP A 318 -9.61 -9.91 5.31
CA TRP A 318 -10.73 -10.29 6.17
C TRP A 318 -10.64 -9.52 7.48
N SER A 319 -11.71 -8.82 7.85
CA SER A 319 -11.74 -8.06 9.09
C SER A 319 -11.76 -8.97 10.32
N ASP A 320 -11.07 -8.57 11.37
CA ASP A 320 -11.10 -9.23 12.70
C ASP A 320 -12.53 -9.33 13.29
N ASN A 321 -13.49 -8.56 12.78
CA ASN A 321 -14.91 -8.67 13.17
C ASN A 321 -15.58 -9.98 12.72
N GLY A 322 -14.90 -10.80 11.93
CA GLY A 322 -15.36 -12.13 11.49
C GLY A 322 -16.28 -12.14 10.29
N HIS A 323 -16.90 -11.01 9.93
CA HIS A 323 -17.96 -10.97 8.93
C HIS A 323 -17.68 -10.06 7.74
N THR A 324 -16.76 -9.11 7.84
CA THR A 324 -16.47 -8.18 6.74
C THR A 324 -15.28 -8.64 5.92
N VAL A 325 -15.46 -8.75 4.60
CA VAL A 325 -14.39 -9.06 3.64
C VAL A 325 -14.27 -7.94 2.63
N ALA A 326 -13.04 -7.52 2.34
CA ALA A 326 -12.77 -6.53 1.30
C ALA A 326 -12.01 -7.18 0.14
N THR A 327 -12.37 -6.83 -1.10
CA THR A 327 -11.68 -7.28 -2.31
C THR A 327 -11.40 -6.12 -3.25
N GLY A 328 -10.16 -6.01 -3.73
CA GLY A 328 -9.65 -4.92 -4.54
C GLY A 328 -9.12 -5.43 -5.88
N PHE A 329 -9.63 -4.83 -6.95
CA PHE A 329 -9.49 -5.33 -8.31
C PHE A 329 -8.94 -4.26 -9.26
N GLN A 330 -8.49 -4.70 -10.43
CA GLN A 330 -7.99 -3.85 -11.52
C GLN A 330 -9.05 -2.90 -12.08
N ASP A 331 -10.33 -3.25 -11.87
CA ASP A 331 -11.47 -2.40 -12.21
C ASP A 331 -11.56 -1.12 -11.36
N ARG A 332 -10.57 -0.77 -10.54
CA ARG A 332 -10.61 0.45 -9.68
C ARG A 332 -11.75 0.45 -8.68
N THR A 333 -12.20 -0.73 -8.27
CA THR A 333 -13.16 -0.87 -7.18
C THR A 333 -12.65 -1.72 -6.04
N VAL A 334 -13.07 -1.32 -4.84
CA VAL A 334 -13.05 -2.16 -3.66
C VAL A 334 -14.49 -2.58 -3.38
N LYS A 335 -14.76 -3.88 -3.35
CA LYS A 335 -16.05 -4.43 -2.92
C LYS A 335 -15.93 -4.90 -1.48
N ILE A 336 -16.97 -4.58 -0.71
CA ILE A 336 -17.11 -5.02 0.67
C ILE A 336 -18.23 -6.05 0.72
N TRP A 337 -17.96 -7.18 1.36
CA TRP A 337 -18.87 -8.31 1.47
C TRP A 337 -19.18 -8.60 2.92
N ASP A 338 -20.38 -9.12 3.17
CA ASP A 338 -20.76 -9.68 4.46
C ASP A 338 -20.76 -11.21 4.37
N ALA A 339 -19.88 -11.86 5.13
CA ALA A 339 -19.72 -13.31 5.14
C ALA A 339 -20.94 -14.07 5.67
N ARG A 340 -21.89 -13.36 6.31
CA ARG A 340 -23.18 -13.94 6.73
C ARG A 340 -24.14 -14.09 5.55
N TYR A 341 -23.97 -13.32 4.49
CA TYR A 341 -24.80 -13.35 3.29
C TYR A 341 -24.02 -12.88 2.05
N TRP A 342 -23.38 -13.81 1.35
CA TRP A 342 -22.64 -13.54 0.11
C TRP A 342 -23.51 -13.12 -1.06
N ARG A 343 -24.77 -13.58 -1.06
CA ARG A 343 -25.74 -13.44 -2.13
C ARG A 343 -27.06 -12.91 -1.56
N ASN A 344 -27.83 -12.23 -2.39
CA ASN A 344 -29.20 -11.85 -2.06
C ASN A 344 -30.17 -13.05 -2.19
N ALA A 345 -31.45 -12.83 -1.89
CA ALA A 345 -32.49 -13.86 -1.98
C ALA A 345 -32.64 -14.52 -3.37
N ASN A 346 -32.18 -13.85 -4.43
CA ASN A 346 -32.21 -14.36 -5.81
C ASN A 346 -30.91 -15.10 -6.20
N GLY A 347 -30.00 -15.35 -5.25
CA GLY A 347 -28.72 -16.02 -5.51
C GLY A 347 -27.67 -15.14 -6.19
N VAL A 348 -27.91 -13.82 -6.33
CA VAL A 348 -26.97 -12.89 -6.97
C VAL A 348 -25.96 -12.38 -5.94
N SER A 349 -24.67 -12.48 -6.28
CA SER A 349 -23.56 -11.97 -5.45
C SER A 349 -23.74 -10.46 -5.26
N THR A 350 -23.91 -10.01 -4.02
CA THR A 350 -24.25 -8.61 -3.73
C THR A 350 -23.31 -8.08 -2.64
N PRO A 351 -22.36 -7.21 -2.97
CA PRO A 351 -21.53 -6.56 -1.96
C PRO A 351 -22.36 -5.53 -1.17
N ILE A 352 -22.06 -5.35 0.11
CA ILE A 352 -22.70 -4.30 0.94
C ILE A 352 -22.25 -2.89 0.54
N ALA A 353 -21.04 -2.76 -0.01
CA ALA A 353 -20.54 -1.52 -0.57
C ALA A 353 -19.64 -1.77 -1.79
N THR A 354 -19.62 -0.83 -2.73
CA THR A 354 -18.66 -0.79 -3.84
C THR A 354 -18.07 0.61 -3.90
N ILE A 355 -16.77 0.70 -3.66
CA ILE A 355 -16.04 1.94 -3.45
C ILE A 355 -15.08 2.12 -4.62
N SER A 356 -15.16 3.26 -5.31
CA SER A 356 -14.25 3.61 -6.38
C SER A 356 -12.97 4.26 -5.84
N THR A 357 -11.85 3.93 -6.47
CA THR A 357 -10.52 4.46 -6.13
C THR A 357 -10.28 5.86 -6.71
N GLU A 358 -9.16 6.49 -6.36
CA GLU A 358 -8.79 7.84 -6.82
C GLU A 358 -8.25 7.86 -8.24
N MET A 359 -7.41 6.88 -8.59
CA MET A 359 -6.70 6.88 -9.87
C MET A 359 -6.59 5.47 -10.48
N ALA A 360 -6.10 4.50 -9.71
CA ALA A 360 -5.69 3.17 -10.16
C ALA A 360 -6.31 2.02 -9.35
N GLY A 361 -6.07 0.78 -9.77
CA GLY A 361 -6.52 -0.42 -9.05
C GLY A 361 -5.82 -0.60 -7.70
N VAL A 362 -6.50 -1.25 -6.75
CA VAL A 362 -5.95 -1.53 -5.41
C VAL A 362 -5.07 -2.77 -5.43
N ARG A 363 -3.89 -2.68 -4.81
CA ARG A 363 -2.90 -3.76 -4.74
C ARG A 363 -2.59 -4.25 -3.34
N ASN A 364 -3.01 -3.52 -2.32
CA ASN A 364 -2.88 -3.95 -0.94
C ASN A 364 -4.12 -3.49 -0.15
N LEU A 365 -4.78 -4.43 0.51
CA LEU A 365 -5.90 -4.19 1.42
C LEU A 365 -5.50 -4.66 2.80
N ARG A 366 -5.73 -3.83 3.82
CA ARG A 366 -5.54 -4.17 5.23
C ARG A 366 -6.64 -3.56 6.07
N PHE A 367 -7.37 -4.37 6.82
CA PHE A 367 -8.16 -3.89 7.94
C PHE A 367 -7.25 -3.54 9.12
N SER A 368 -7.58 -2.48 9.83
CA SER A 368 -6.93 -2.17 11.10
C SER A 368 -7.31 -3.24 12.14
N PRO A 369 -6.37 -3.66 13.00
CA PRO A 369 -6.65 -4.58 14.09
C PRO A 369 -7.83 -4.14 14.97
N SER A 370 -8.62 -5.10 15.46
CA SER A 370 -9.67 -4.82 16.44
C SER A 370 -9.11 -4.17 17.71
N GLY A 371 -9.86 -3.25 18.31
CA GLY A 371 -9.43 -2.53 19.50
C GLY A 371 -8.47 -1.36 19.24
N SER A 372 -8.03 -1.14 18.00
CA SER A 372 -7.17 -0.02 17.62
C SER A 372 -7.87 1.36 17.61
N GLY A 373 -9.18 1.40 17.79
CA GLY A 373 -10.01 2.61 17.69
C GLY A 373 -11.09 2.43 16.62
N ARG A 374 -11.48 3.52 15.94
CA ARG A 374 -12.39 3.44 14.79
C ARG A 374 -11.84 2.45 13.75
N PRO A 375 -12.64 1.48 13.27
CA PRO A 375 -12.17 0.49 12.33
C PRO A 375 -11.90 1.15 10.97
N VAL A 376 -10.73 0.87 10.41
CA VAL A 376 -10.27 1.47 9.14
C VAL A 376 -9.89 0.35 8.18
N LEU A 377 -10.27 0.51 6.92
CA LEU A 377 -9.74 -0.28 5.80
C LEU A 377 -8.73 0.57 5.03
N ALA A 378 -7.47 0.19 5.07
CA ALA A 378 -6.43 0.77 4.22
C ALA A 378 -6.46 0.08 2.86
N ALA A 379 -6.71 0.85 1.81
CA ALA A 379 -6.73 0.43 0.42
C ALA A 379 -5.66 1.21 -0.36
N ALA A 380 -4.50 0.59 -0.53
CA ALA A 380 -3.40 1.16 -1.29
C ALA A 380 -3.56 0.85 -2.78
N GLU A 381 -3.66 1.90 -3.57
CA GLU A 381 -3.62 1.80 -5.03
C GLU A 381 -2.23 1.41 -5.50
N GLU A 382 -2.12 1.02 -6.75
CA GLU A 382 -0.85 0.70 -7.39
C GLU A 382 0.18 1.83 -7.27
N ALA A 383 -0.29 3.06 -7.44
CA ALA A 383 0.50 4.27 -7.36
C ALA A 383 -0.27 5.41 -6.69
N ASP A 384 0.50 6.29 -6.07
CA ASP A 384 0.15 7.63 -5.61
C ASP A 384 -0.88 7.73 -4.47
N PHE A 385 -1.87 6.85 -4.38
CA PHE A 385 -2.99 7.02 -3.45
C PHE A 385 -3.15 5.84 -2.48
N ILE A 386 -3.38 6.18 -1.21
CA ILE A 386 -3.82 5.24 -0.19
C ILE A 386 -5.13 5.78 0.39
N ASN A 387 -6.20 5.01 0.26
CA ASN A 387 -7.51 5.35 0.79
C ASN A 387 -7.69 4.67 2.14
N LEU A 388 -7.92 5.44 3.20
CA LEU A 388 -8.26 4.96 4.52
C LEU A 388 -9.76 5.13 4.71
N ILE A 389 -10.50 4.04 4.52
CA ILE A 389 -11.95 4.02 4.45
C ILE A 389 -12.52 3.71 5.85
N ASP A 390 -13.58 4.42 6.26
CA ASP A 390 -14.34 4.05 7.45
C ASP A 390 -14.91 2.64 7.28
N ALA A 391 -14.37 1.67 8.03
CA ALA A 391 -14.80 0.28 7.94
C ALA A 391 -16.07 -0.04 8.75
N GLN A 392 -16.65 0.96 9.44
CA GLN A 392 -17.94 0.83 10.08
C GLN A 392 -19.08 1.16 9.12
N THR A 393 -18.96 2.27 8.37
CA THR A 393 -20.05 2.77 7.51
C THR A 393 -19.78 2.64 6.02
N PHE A 394 -18.51 2.57 5.61
CA PHE A 394 -18.05 2.63 4.21
C PHE A 394 -18.53 3.88 3.46
N ALA A 395 -18.86 4.96 4.17
CA ALA A 395 -19.45 6.17 3.61
C ALA A 395 -18.46 7.33 3.44
N THR A 396 -17.38 7.35 4.22
CA THR A 396 -16.37 8.40 4.24
C THR A 396 -14.96 7.81 4.26
N LYS A 397 -13.97 8.63 3.93
CA LYS A 397 -12.57 8.22 3.94
C LYS A 397 -11.62 9.36 4.29
N GLN A 398 -10.35 9.00 4.45
CA GLN A 398 -9.19 9.87 4.36
C GLN A 398 -8.31 9.40 3.20
N THR A 399 -7.84 10.32 2.36
CA THR A 399 -6.93 9.99 1.25
C THR A 399 -5.50 10.47 1.53
N ILE A 400 -4.54 9.55 1.60
CA ILE A 400 -3.11 9.88 1.59
C ILE A 400 -2.67 9.98 0.14
N ASP A 401 -2.09 11.14 -0.21
CA ASP A 401 -1.64 11.50 -1.55
C ASP A 401 -0.10 11.61 -1.57
N VAL A 402 0.55 10.71 -2.29
CA VAL A 402 2.00 10.65 -2.54
C VAL A 402 2.27 10.50 -4.05
N PHE A 403 3.51 10.62 -4.49
CA PHE A 403 3.91 10.33 -5.86
C PHE A 403 4.86 9.14 -5.88
N GLY A 404 4.50 8.12 -6.66
CA GLY A 404 5.28 6.89 -6.81
C GLY A 404 4.44 5.64 -6.61
N GLU A 405 5.01 4.51 -6.99
CA GLU A 405 4.41 3.21 -6.75
C GLU A 405 4.39 2.87 -5.26
N ILE A 406 3.36 2.17 -4.80
CA ILE A 406 3.18 1.84 -3.39
C ILE A 406 3.44 0.35 -3.17
N GLY A 407 4.57 0.00 -2.55
CA GLY A 407 5.01 -1.39 -2.31
C GLY A 407 4.20 -2.16 -1.27
N GLY A 408 3.38 -1.48 -0.47
CA GLY A 408 2.49 -2.09 0.51
C GLY A 408 2.21 -1.19 1.70
N VAL A 409 1.24 -1.61 2.51
CA VAL A 409 0.86 -0.94 3.76
C VAL A 409 0.83 -1.94 4.92
N ALA A 410 1.21 -1.49 6.11
CA ALA A 410 1.24 -2.33 7.30
C ALA A 410 0.85 -1.53 8.54
N PHE A 411 -0.18 -2.01 9.25
CA PHE A 411 -0.48 -1.56 10.61
C PHE A 411 0.53 -2.15 11.59
N THR A 412 0.90 -1.36 12.59
CA THR A 412 1.79 -1.72 13.69
C THR A 412 1.26 -1.15 14.99
N ASN A 413 1.87 -1.55 16.13
CA ASN A 413 1.50 -1.04 17.45
C ASN A 413 -0.01 -1.20 17.69
N ASP A 414 -0.53 -2.41 17.46
CA ASP A 414 -1.95 -2.76 17.58
C ASP A 414 -2.87 -1.82 16.79
N GLY A 415 -2.44 -1.40 15.60
CA GLY A 415 -3.19 -0.53 14.71
C GLY A 415 -3.12 0.96 15.03
N GLN A 416 -2.28 1.38 15.97
CA GLN A 416 -2.03 2.79 16.28
C GLN A 416 -1.08 3.47 15.29
N ASP A 417 -0.20 2.71 14.63
CA ASP A 417 0.75 3.23 13.66
C ASP A 417 0.48 2.58 12.28
N LEU A 418 0.47 3.37 11.21
CA LEU A 418 0.34 2.91 9.82
C LEU A 418 1.64 3.22 9.08
N ASN A 419 2.22 2.20 8.44
CA ASN A 419 3.42 2.31 7.62
C ASN A 419 3.06 2.10 6.15
N VAL A 420 3.63 2.92 5.28
CA VAL A 420 3.43 2.87 3.82
C VAL A 420 4.80 2.86 3.15
N LEU A 421 5.05 1.87 2.29
CA LEU A 421 6.28 1.82 1.49
C LEU A 421 6.03 2.48 0.13
N CYS A 422 6.68 3.60 -0.13
CA CYS A 422 6.70 4.25 -1.44
C CYS A 422 7.98 3.84 -2.18
N CYS A 423 7.85 3.34 -3.40
CA CYS A 423 8.95 2.77 -4.18
C CYS A 423 9.52 3.73 -5.25
N ASP A 424 9.24 5.04 -5.15
CA ASP A 424 9.83 6.01 -6.08
C ASP A 424 11.37 6.05 -5.96
N ALA A 425 12.06 6.08 -7.10
CA ALA A 425 13.52 5.98 -7.14
C ALA A 425 14.24 7.17 -6.47
N HIS A 426 13.61 8.35 -6.45
CA HIS A 426 14.23 9.58 -5.96
C HIS A 426 13.67 10.04 -4.62
N ARG A 427 12.37 9.80 -4.40
CA ARG A 427 11.58 10.26 -3.25
C ARG A 427 10.70 9.16 -2.64
N GLY A 428 11.05 7.91 -2.87
CA GLY A 428 10.50 6.75 -2.17
C GLY A 428 11.10 6.61 -0.78
N GLY A 429 10.59 5.65 -0.01
CA GLY A 429 10.89 5.52 1.40
C GLY A 429 9.75 4.92 2.21
N LEU A 430 9.94 4.93 3.52
CA LEU A 430 8.95 4.49 4.49
C LEU A 430 8.23 5.72 5.05
N LEU A 431 6.97 5.90 4.68
CA LEU A 431 6.08 6.86 5.34
C LEU A 431 5.48 6.22 6.58
N GLN A 432 5.41 6.99 7.65
CA GLN A 432 4.81 6.59 8.92
C GLN A 432 3.75 7.59 9.33
N PHE A 433 2.62 7.04 9.75
CA PHE A 433 1.48 7.79 10.23
C PHE A 433 1.08 7.23 11.60
N GLU A 434 0.59 8.11 12.45
CA GLU A 434 0.07 7.78 13.78
C GLU A 434 -1.44 8.02 13.79
N ARG A 435 -2.18 7.20 14.52
CA ARG A 435 -3.63 7.31 14.62
C ARG A 435 -4.00 8.58 15.38
N CYS A 436 -4.98 9.32 14.85
CA CYS A 436 -5.52 10.49 15.53
C CYS A 436 -6.39 10.07 16.72
N SER A 437 -6.30 10.80 17.84
CA SER A 437 -7.11 10.53 19.03
C SER A 437 -8.53 11.08 18.85
N PHE A 438 -9.53 10.27 19.15
CA PHE A 438 -10.94 10.66 19.06
C PHE A 438 -11.24 11.83 20.01
N GLY A 439 -11.77 12.94 19.49
CA GLY A 439 -12.22 14.11 20.28
C GLY A 439 -11.21 15.23 20.51
N VAL A 440 -9.91 15.05 20.22
CA VAL A 440 -8.89 16.13 20.34
C VAL A 440 -8.51 16.70 18.96
N ASP A 441 -8.46 15.85 17.94
CA ASP A 441 -8.07 16.21 16.58
C ASP A 441 -9.26 16.32 15.60
N GLU A 442 -10.51 16.21 16.09
CA GLU A 442 -11.66 16.62 15.30
C GLU A 442 -11.64 18.15 15.15
N PRO A 443 -11.79 18.70 13.94
CA PRO A 443 -12.12 20.11 13.83
C PRO A 443 -13.47 20.29 14.50
N LEU A 444 -13.48 20.95 15.67
CA LEU A 444 -14.68 21.33 16.39
C LEU A 444 -15.71 21.86 15.39
N SER A 445 -16.74 21.04 15.15
CA SER A 445 -17.90 21.38 14.35
C SER A 445 -18.68 22.48 15.08
N GLY A 446 -18.30 23.73 14.84
CA GLY A 446 -18.93 24.85 15.55
C GLY A 446 -18.50 26.28 15.17
N GLY A 447 -17.69 26.48 14.13
CA GLY A 447 -17.30 27.82 13.69
C GLY A 447 -17.81 28.13 12.29
N ARG A 448 -18.79 29.04 12.16
CA ARG A 448 -19.26 29.60 10.88
C ARG A 448 -18.07 29.86 9.93
N GLN A 449 -17.96 29.07 8.87
CA GLN A 449 -17.14 29.39 7.72
C GLN A 449 -17.66 30.71 7.12
N ARG A 450 -16.92 31.80 7.32
CA ARG A 450 -17.09 32.99 6.48
C ARG A 450 -16.53 32.62 5.11
N PHE A 451 -17.44 32.27 4.20
CA PHE A 451 -17.21 32.21 2.78
C PHE A 451 -16.52 33.49 2.31
N LEU A 452 -15.27 33.37 1.85
CA LEU A 452 -14.73 34.31 0.88
C LEU A 452 -14.87 33.62 -0.48
N ASN A 453 -15.75 34.19 -1.31
CA ASN A 453 -15.97 33.79 -2.69
C ASN A 453 -14.65 33.84 -3.46
N GLY A 454 -14.18 32.68 -3.92
CA GLY A 454 -13.02 32.52 -4.79
C GLY A 454 -12.78 31.05 -5.12
N ASP A 455 -13.38 30.59 -6.23
CA ASP A 455 -13.20 29.31 -6.93
C ASP A 455 -13.25 28.00 -6.10
N ARG A 456 -14.35 27.27 -6.25
CA ARG A 456 -14.55 25.90 -5.76
C ARG A 456 -13.57 24.93 -6.45
N GLY A 457 -12.67 24.31 -5.69
CA GLY A 457 -11.84 23.18 -6.14
C GLY A 457 -10.85 22.69 -5.07
N SER A 458 -11.06 21.45 -4.59
CA SER A 458 -10.25 20.64 -3.66
C SER A 458 -9.86 21.28 -2.31
N SER A 459 -10.47 20.77 -1.24
CA SER A 459 -9.93 20.91 0.12
C SER A 459 -8.55 20.22 0.18
N ASN A 460 -7.47 21.00 0.21
CA ASN A 460 -6.17 20.45 0.58
C ASN A 460 -6.24 20.04 2.05
N GLN A 461 -6.06 18.75 2.35
CA GLN A 461 -5.91 18.22 3.71
C GLN A 461 -4.69 18.81 4.47
N TRP A 462 -3.88 19.64 3.81
CA TRP A 462 -2.63 20.21 4.30
C TRP A 462 -2.73 21.71 4.66
N ASP A 463 -3.84 22.38 4.34
CA ASP A 463 -4.01 23.83 4.57
C ASP A 463 -4.24 24.22 6.05
N PHE A 464 -4.21 23.26 6.99
CA PHE A 464 -4.29 23.51 8.43
C PHE A 464 -3.04 24.21 9.02
N VAL A 465 -2.00 24.45 8.21
CA VAL A 465 -0.71 25.06 8.66
C VAL A 465 -0.83 26.54 9.02
N LYS A 466 -1.98 27.20 8.86
CA LYS A 466 -2.19 28.58 9.33
C LYS A 466 -3.20 28.67 10.46
N ARG A 467 -2.73 28.43 11.69
CA ARG A 467 -2.97 29.22 12.93
C ARG A 467 -3.02 28.32 14.17
N ARG A 468 -1.98 28.41 15.00
CA ARG A 468 -2.01 28.98 16.37
C ARG A 468 -0.66 28.74 17.04
N ARG A 469 -0.01 29.83 17.48
CA ARG A 469 1.02 29.74 18.51
C ARG A 469 0.37 29.11 19.75
N PRO A 470 1.03 28.19 20.47
CA PRO A 470 0.53 27.74 21.76
C PRO A 470 0.37 28.95 22.69
N PRO A 471 -0.66 29.00 23.55
CA PRO A 471 -0.74 30.03 24.57
C PRO A 471 0.50 29.95 25.45
N MET A 472 1.18 31.08 25.58
CA MET A 472 2.28 31.28 26.51
C MET A 472 1.66 31.17 27.91
N TYR A 473 1.95 30.08 28.64
CA TYR A 473 1.61 30.00 30.06
C TYR A 473 2.48 31.05 30.77
N MET A 474 1.85 32.11 31.28
CA MET A 474 2.47 32.95 32.28
C MET A 474 2.32 32.23 33.62
N ASP A 475 3.44 31.80 34.19
CA ASP A 475 3.53 31.34 35.56
C ASP A 475 3.05 32.46 36.49
N GLY A 476 1.92 32.24 37.16
CA GLY A 476 1.51 33.01 38.32
C GLY A 476 2.12 32.39 39.58
N PRO A 477 2.51 33.21 40.58
CA PRO A 477 3.27 32.73 41.72
C PRO A 477 2.39 31.85 42.62
N GLY A 478 2.90 30.66 42.91
CA GLY A 478 2.30 29.76 43.89
C GLY A 478 2.32 30.36 45.29
N VAL A 479 1.20 30.22 46.00
CA VAL A 479 1.11 30.46 47.44
C VAL A 479 0.14 29.42 48.03
N PHE A 480 0.76 28.50 48.80
CA PHE A 480 0.25 27.51 49.76
C PHE A 480 -0.80 26.47 49.35
#